data_AF-A0A8J7HS20-F1
#
_entry.id   AF-A0A8J7HS20-F1
#
_cell.length_a   1.000
_cell.length_b   1.000
_cell.length_c   1.000
_cell.angle_alpha   90.00
_cell.angle_beta   90.00
_cell.angle_gamma   90.00
#
_symmetry.space_group_name_H-M   'P 1'
#
loop_
_entity.id
_entity.type
_entity.pdbx_description
1 polymer ?
#
loop_
_entity_poly.entity_id
_entity_poly.type
_entity_poly.pdbx_seq_one_letter_code
_entity_poly.pdbx_strand_id
1 'polypeptide(L)' 'GIIGTLGHFGSLGHSSHLVAGLTVVVLVLLSAFSATQISPRRTWARPLHISVNIILFVGFAWVSLTGWSVVQKYLP' A
#
# COMPACT_ATOMS: atom_id res chain seq x y z
N GLY A 1 -16.47 -1.39 16.60
CA GLY A 1 -15.89 -2.25 17.65
C GLY A 1 -15.47 -3.58 17.04
N ILE A 2 -14.40 -4.18 17.56
CA ILE A 2 -13.72 -5.41 17.09
C ILE A 2 -14.69 -6.60 16.83
N ILE A 3 -15.90 -6.55 17.39
CA ILE A 3 -16.95 -7.56 17.23
C ILE A 3 -17.74 -7.41 15.90
N GLY A 4 -17.72 -6.24 15.25
CA GLY A 4 -18.40 -6.03 13.95
C GLY A 4 -17.62 -6.52 12.72
N THR A 5 -16.32 -6.83 12.87
CA THR A 5 -15.40 -7.07 11.74
C THR A 5 -15.19 -8.55 11.39
N LEU A 6 -15.58 -9.49 12.25
CA LEU A 6 -15.26 -10.92 12.06
C LEU A 6 -16.40 -11.78 11.50
N GLY A 7 -17.66 -11.34 11.57
CA GLY A 7 -18.82 -12.18 11.19
C GLY A 7 -19.45 -11.85 9.83
N HIS A 8 -19.77 -10.57 9.59
CA HIS A 8 -20.60 -10.17 8.44
C HIS A 8 -19.82 -9.38 7.35
N PHE A 9 -18.66 -8.82 7.73
CA PHE A 9 -17.77 -8.06 6.86
C PHE A 9 -16.39 -8.72 6.67
N GLY A 10 -16.19 -9.96 7.13
CA GLY A 10 -14.96 -10.72 6.89
C GLY A 10 -14.62 -10.87 5.40
N SER A 11 -15.65 -10.84 4.53
CA SER A 11 -15.48 -10.79 3.06
C SER A 11 -14.97 -9.44 2.52
N LEU A 12 -15.10 -8.33 3.27
CA LEU A 12 -14.49 -7.03 2.89
C LEU A 12 -12.96 -7.04 3.02
N GLY A 13 -12.41 -7.96 3.83
CA GLY A 13 -10.97 -8.23 3.87
C GLY A 13 -10.43 -8.84 2.57
N HIS A 14 -11.28 -9.42 1.73
CA HIS A 14 -10.91 -9.83 0.37
C HIS A 14 -11.12 -8.72 -0.68
N SER A 15 -11.28 -7.47 -0.25
CA SER A 15 -11.37 -6.36 -1.20
C SER A 15 -10.01 -6.07 -1.85
N SER A 16 -10.04 -5.69 -3.12
CA SER A 16 -8.88 -5.18 -3.84
C SER A 16 -8.20 -4.01 -3.12
N HIS A 17 -8.94 -3.28 -2.27
CA HIS A 17 -8.41 -2.21 -1.43
C HIS A 17 -7.49 -2.71 -0.32
N LEU A 18 -7.81 -3.82 0.38
CA LEU A 18 -6.93 -4.33 1.44
C LEU A 18 -5.60 -4.81 0.85
N VAL A 19 -5.65 -5.55 -0.27
CA VAL A 19 -4.45 -6.02 -0.96
C VAL A 19 -3.61 -4.83 -1.42
N ALA A 20 -4.24 -3.85 -2.08
CA ALA A 20 -3.54 -2.62 -2.50
C ALA A 20 -2.91 -1.89 -1.32
N GLY A 21 -3.63 -1.73 -0.21
CA GLY A 21 -3.14 -1.09 1.00
C GLY A 21 -1.95 -1.80 1.63
N LEU A 22 -2.01 -3.13 1.79
CA LEU A 22 -0.91 -3.92 2.34
C LEU A 22 0.32 -3.90 1.42
N THR A 23 0.12 -3.98 0.11
CA THR A 23 1.21 -3.83 -0.87
C THR A 23 1.88 -2.45 -0.73
N VAL A 24 1.10 -1.38 -0.65
CA VAL A 24 1.63 -0.02 -0.44
C VAL A 24 2.41 0.07 0.87
N VAL A 25 1.91 -0.48 1.98
CA VAL A 25 2.62 -0.48 3.27
C VAL A 25 3.99 -1.15 3.15
N VAL A 26 4.05 -2.34 2.56
CA VAL A 26 5.32 -3.06 2.36
C VAL A 26 6.28 -2.25 1.48
N LEU A 27 5.79 -1.67 0.38
CA LEU A 27 6.61 -0.84 -0.50
C LEU A 27 7.10 0.43 0.20
N VAL A 28 6.31 1.06 1.06
CA VAL A 28 6.74 2.23 1.86
C VAL A 28 7.85 1.83 2.82
N LEU A 29 7.71 0.71 3.52
CA LEU A 29 8.76 0.20 4.42
C LEU A 29 10.05 -0.13 3.65
N LEU A 30 9.94 -0.73 2.47
CA LEU A 30 11.09 -1.00 1.59
C LEU A 30 11.75 0.30 1.09
N SER A 31 10.94 1.30 0.73
CA SER A 31 11.42 2.63 0.33
C SER A 31 12.17 3.31 1.48
N ALA A 32 11.59 3.31 2.69
CA ALA A 32 12.22 3.86 3.88
C ALA A 32 13.52 3.13 4.22
N PHE A 33 13.51 1.80 4.22
CA PHE A 33 14.71 1.00 4.45
C PHE A 33 15.81 1.31 3.43
N SER A 34 15.49 1.26 2.14
CA SER A 34 16.47 1.55 1.08
C SER A 34 17.05 2.97 1.19
N ALA A 35 16.26 3.97 1.61
CA ALA A 35 16.75 5.32 1.87
C ALA A 35 17.83 5.35 2.96
N THR A 36 17.67 4.59 4.06
CA THR A 36 18.68 4.50 5.13
C THR A 36 20.00 3.87 4.68
N GLN A 37 19.99 3.12 3.58
CA GLN A 37 21.15 2.39 3.08
C GLN A 37 21.91 3.17 1.97
N ILE A 38 21.43 4.35 1.55
CA ILE A 38 22.06 5.15 0.50
C ILE A 38 23.44 5.62 0.97
N SER A 39 24.47 5.09 0.30
CA SER A 39 25.87 5.46 0.55
C SER A 39 26.71 5.19 -0.71
N PRO A 40 27.87 5.85 -0.86
CA PRO A 40 28.78 5.57 -1.98
C PRO A 40 29.23 4.10 -2.07
N ARG A 41 29.26 3.38 -0.93
CA ARG A 41 29.62 1.95 -0.87
C ARG A 41 28.47 1.01 -1.25
N ARG A 42 27.23 1.48 -1.28
CA ARG A 42 26.02 0.71 -1.61
C ARG A 42 25.29 1.35 -2.78
N THR A 43 25.82 1.13 -3.97
CA THR A 43 25.31 1.69 -5.24
C THR A 43 23.91 1.19 -5.60
N TRP A 44 23.44 0.09 -5.02
CA TRP A 44 22.10 -0.47 -5.25
C TRP A 44 20.98 0.27 -4.52
N ALA A 45 21.28 0.94 -3.40
CA ALA A 45 20.24 1.49 -2.51
C ALA A 45 19.46 2.63 -3.18
N ARG A 46 20.17 3.52 -3.90
CA ARG A 46 19.56 4.64 -4.63
C ARG A 46 18.65 4.18 -5.79
N PRO A 47 19.09 3.33 -6.74
CA PRO A 47 18.20 2.86 -7.79
C PRO A 47 17.03 2.03 -7.24
N LEU A 48 17.23 1.22 -6.19
CA LEU A 48 16.12 0.51 -5.55
C LEU A 48 15.09 1.49 -4.97
N HIS A 49 15.54 2.48 -4.20
CA HIS A 49 14.66 3.50 -3.62
C HIS A 49 13.83 4.20 -4.70
N ILE A 50 14.49 4.66 -5.78
CA ILE A 50 13.81 5.35 -6.89
C ILE A 50 12.77 4.44 -7.56
N SER A 51 13.16 3.21 -7.91
CA SER A 51 12.24 2.25 -8.54
C SER A 51 11.04 1.92 -7.65
N VAL A 52 11.26 1.72 -6.34
CA VAL A 52 10.17 1.48 -5.39
C VAL A 52 9.24 2.69 -5.28
N ASN A 53 9.76 3.93 -5.31
CA ASN A 53 8.92 5.12 -5.29
C ASN A 53 8.08 5.29 -6.58
N ILE A 54 8.62 4.90 -7.74
CA ILE A 54 7.84 4.87 -8.99
C ILE A 54 6.69 3.87 -8.89
N ILE A 55 6.95 2.67 -8.34
CA ILE A 55 5.91 1.66 -8.11
C ILE A 55 4.89 2.16 -7.07
N LEU A 56 5.35 2.82 -6.00
CA LEU A 56 4.49 3.41 -4.98
C LEU A 56 3.53 4.44 -5.56
N PHE A 57 3.96 5.26 -6.53
CA PHE A 57 3.07 6.20 -7.21
C PHE A 57 1.86 5.48 -7.83
N VAL A 58 2.10 4.39 -8.56
CA VAL A 58 1.04 3.56 -9.15
C VAL A 58 0.21 2.87 -8.06
N GLY A 59 0.87 2.37 -7.00
CA GLY A 59 0.21 1.75 -5.85
C GLY A 59 -0.73 2.71 -5.11
N PHE A 60 -0.32 3.98 -4.94
CA PHE A 60 -1.16 5.01 -4.33
C PHE A 60 -2.37 5.35 -5.22
N ALA A 61 -2.18 5.48 -6.54
CA ALA A 61 -3.31 5.66 -7.44
C ALA A 61 -4.30 4.49 -7.34
N TRP A 62 -3.80 3.25 -7.33
CA TRP A 62 -4.63 2.06 -7.18
C TRP A 62 -5.38 2.04 -5.84
N VAL A 63 -4.70 2.27 -4.72
CA VAL A 63 -5.34 2.22 -3.40
C VAL A 63 -6.39 3.32 -3.25
N SER A 64 -6.17 4.51 -3.84
CA SER A 64 -7.16 5.59 -3.92
C SER A 64 -8.37 5.20 -4.75
N LEU A 65 -8.18 4.62 -5.94
CA LEU A 65 -9.29 4.18 -6.80
C LEU A 65 -10.14 3.10 -6.13
N THR A 66 -9.50 2.11 -5.53
CA THR A 66 -10.21 1.04 -4.80
C THR A 66 -10.87 1.56 -3.53
N GLY A 67 -10.24 2.52 -2.84
CA GLY A 67 -10.81 3.19 -1.66
C GLY A 67 -12.05 3.99 -2.02
N TRP A 68 -12.03 4.72 -3.13
CA TRP A 68 -13.21 5.42 -3.65
C TRP A 68 -14.37 4.45 -3.90
N SER A 69 -14.12 3.33 -4.59
CA SER A 69 -15.13 2.29 -4.84
C SER A 69 -15.68 1.66 -3.55
N VAL A 70 -14.87 1.57 -2.49
CA VAL A 70 -15.34 1.13 -1.16
C VAL A 70 -16.24 2.18 -0.53
N VAL A 71 -15.86 3.46 -0.56
CA VAL A 71 -16.67 4.56 0.00
C VAL A 71 -18.03 4.67 -0.69
N GLN A 72 -18.10 4.46 -2.01
CA GLN A 72 -19.37 4.47 -2.75
C GLN A 72 -20.39 3.45 -2.22
N LYS A 73 -19.96 2.35 -1.59
CA LYS A 73 -20.88 1.37 -0.99
C LYS A 73 -21.61 1.88 0.26
N TYR A 74 -21.13 2.98 0.84
CA TYR A 74 -21.67 3.58 2.05
C TYR A 74 -22.40 4.90 1.80
N LEU A 75 -22.43 5.36 0.54
CA LEU A 75 -23.19 6.55 0.12
C LEU A 75 -24.56 6.11 -0.43
N PRO A 76 -25.65 6.82 -0.08
CA PRO A 76 -27.01 6.51 -0.53
C PRO A 76 -27.26 6.80 -2.01
#